data_AF-A0A6N8YTZ2-F1
#
_entry.id   AF-A0A6N8YTZ2-F1
#
_cell.length_a   1.000
_cell.length_b   1.000
_cell.length_c   1.000
_cell.angle_alpha   90.00
_cell.angle_beta   90.00
_cell.angle_gamma   90.00
#
_symmetry.space_group_name_H-M   'P 1'
#
loop_
_entity.id
_entity.type
_entity.pdbx_description
1 polymer ?
#
loop_
_entity_poly.entity_id
_entity_poly.type
_entity_poly.pdbx_seq_one_letter_code
_entity_poly.pdbx_strand_id
1 'polypeptide(L)'
;MEESELAEATPQIVRAMAPGITAGLGMWLRGGQDRKNLEADHVFVMEMLKSGQTNFRYRGLAMEYEAFVDAEQEEIKRLVSNTVNAMQKADSVVDWSKVDLSRFNPEFRRRWISEASNVSDETLQDLWARLLAGELESPGSVSNDTMSIARDMNRERAEEFQTLCSAALCESDGTPIIVPSCGHPGSNSLEPYGLSYDVLMRLAHHRLIVNDMTSYLTFDVHADHPLVVAQQELTWTLRRSQDNGRTRKDSRIRGVLFTPAGKELFAVVQKIPNPAYTAAMLKALAEEGWTATPISMSS
;
A
#
# COMPACT_ATOMS: atom_id res chain seq x y z
N MET A 1 35.42 16.71 -4.72
CA MET A 1 34.49 15.70 -4.18
C MET A 1 34.57 14.52 -5.12
N GLU A 2 35.35 13.52 -4.73
CA GLU A 2 35.53 12.30 -5.51
C GLU A 2 34.23 11.48 -5.52
N GLU A 3 34.00 10.68 -6.57
CA GLU A 3 32.83 9.79 -6.70
C GLU A 3 32.61 8.89 -5.46
N SER A 4 33.66 8.60 -4.68
CA SER A 4 33.57 7.79 -3.45
C SER A 4 32.91 8.54 -2.28
N GLU A 5 33.14 9.86 -2.14
CA GLU A 5 32.49 10.71 -1.14
C GLU A 5 31.00 10.95 -1.50
N LEU A 6 30.69 11.06 -2.79
CA LEU A 6 29.31 11.19 -3.27
C LEU A 6 28.51 9.90 -3.05
N ALA A 7 29.17 8.75 -3.22
CA ALA A 7 28.56 7.45 -2.92
C ALA A 7 28.21 7.38 -1.43
N GLU A 8 29.15 7.63 -0.50
CA GLU A 8 28.93 7.59 0.97
C GLU A 8 27.79 8.46 1.48
N ALA A 9 27.56 9.63 0.89
CA ALA A 9 26.44 10.52 1.25
C ALA A 9 25.07 10.13 0.63
N THR A 10 25.04 9.17 -0.30
CA THR A 10 23.80 8.76 -0.98
C THR A 10 23.00 7.81 -0.08
N PRO A 11 21.72 8.11 0.24
CA PRO A 11 20.87 7.25 1.06
C PRO A 11 20.86 5.81 0.54
N GLN A 12 20.87 4.82 1.44
CA GLN A 12 20.99 3.41 1.06
C GLN A 12 19.87 2.98 0.10
N ILE A 13 18.66 3.53 0.27
CA ILE A 13 17.54 3.27 -0.65
C ILE A 13 17.80 3.78 -2.07
N VAL A 14 18.50 4.91 -2.22
CA VAL A 14 18.83 5.47 -3.53
C VAL A 14 19.81 4.56 -4.25
N ARG A 15 20.79 4.00 -3.54
CA ARG A 15 21.72 3.01 -4.11
C ARG A 15 21.00 1.72 -4.52
N ALA A 16 20.05 1.24 -3.71
CA ALA A 16 19.26 0.04 -4.01
C ALA A 16 18.37 0.20 -5.26
N MET A 17 17.83 1.40 -5.46
CA MET A 17 16.85 1.69 -6.52
C MET A 17 17.48 2.23 -7.80
N ALA A 18 18.67 2.84 -7.74
CA ALA A 18 19.35 3.50 -8.86
C ALA A 18 19.42 2.65 -10.16
N PRO A 19 19.74 1.35 -10.14
CA PRO A 19 19.76 0.53 -11.36
C PRO A 19 18.38 0.42 -12.05
N GLY A 20 17.30 0.58 -11.29
CA GLY A 20 15.92 0.49 -11.79
C GLY A 20 15.37 1.82 -12.33
N ILE A 21 15.85 2.97 -11.85
CA ILE A 21 15.31 4.29 -12.22
C ILE A 21 15.56 4.56 -13.70
N THR A 22 16.80 4.42 -14.15
CA THR A 22 17.18 4.65 -15.56
C THR A 22 16.55 3.61 -16.50
N ALA A 23 16.41 2.36 -16.05
CA ALA A 23 15.81 1.30 -16.85
C ALA A 23 14.28 1.43 -16.97
N GLY A 24 13.60 1.72 -15.85
CA GLY A 24 12.14 1.88 -15.79
C GLY A 24 11.66 3.15 -16.49
N LEU A 25 12.23 4.31 -16.16
CA LEU A 25 11.89 5.57 -16.83
C LEU A 25 12.36 5.56 -18.29
N GLY A 26 13.51 4.95 -18.59
CA GLY A 26 14.01 4.81 -19.95
C GLY A 26 13.14 3.94 -20.86
N MET A 27 12.41 2.93 -20.33
CA MET A 27 11.44 2.15 -21.11
C MET A 27 10.20 2.97 -21.46
N TRP A 28 9.73 3.82 -20.55
CA TRP A 28 8.62 4.75 -20.80
C TRP A 28 8.99 5.80 -21.85
N LEU A 29 10.19 6.39 -21.76
CA LEU A 29 10.69 7.37 -22.73
C LEU A 29 10.81 6.83 -24.16
N ARG A 30 11.03 5.53 -24.34
CA ARG A 30 11.17 4.89 -25.65
C ARG A 30 9.84 4.54 -26.35
N GLY A 31 8.69 4.80 -25.73
CA GLY A 31 7.40 4.23 -26.12
C GLY A 31 6.65 4.85 -27.31
N GLY A 32 7.06 5.98 -27.89
CA GLY A 32 6.22 6.71 -28.86
C GLY A 32 6.61 6.52 -30.33
N GLN A 33 5.73 5.92 -31.14
CA GLN A 33 5.78 6.07 -32.61
C GLN A 33 5.70 7.57 -32.99
N ASP A 34 4.93 8.35 -32.23
CA ASP A 34 4.78 9.80 -32.38
C ASP A 34 6.08 10.57 -32.10
N ARG A 35 6.90 10.10 -31.14
CA ARG A 35 8.22 10.69 -30.84
C ARG A 35 9.18 10.59 -32.02
N LYS A 36 9.24 9.43 -32.67
CA LYS A 36 10.11 9.22 -33.85
C LYS A 36 9.72 10.11 -35.02
N ASN A 37 8.42 10.33 -35.21
CA ASN A 37 7.91 11.21 -36.25
C ASN A 37 8.29 12.67 -35.96
N LEU A 38 8.12 13.12 -34.71
CA LEU A 38 8.44 14.49 -34.30
C LEU A 38 9.94 14.80 -34.36
N GLU A 39 10.81 13.86 -33.97
CA GLU A 39 12.27 13.99 -34.07
C GLU A 39 12.74 14.11 -35.52
N ALA A 40 12.19 13.30 -36.44
CA ALA A 40 12.52 13.34 -37.85
C ALA A 40 12.12 14.69 -38.50
N ASP A 41 10.92 15.17 -38.18
CA ASP A 41 10.41 16.46 -38.66
C ASP A 41 11.25 17.63 -38.13
N HIS A 42 11.68 17.59 -36.87
CA HIS A 42 12.53 18.62 -36.27
C HIS A 42 13.94 18.67 -36.89
N VAL A 43 14.59 17.52 -37.11
CA VAL A 43 15.92 17.48 -37.73
C VAL A 43 15.87 18.14 -39.11
N PHE A 44 14.84 17.82 -39.91
CA PHE A 44 14.62 18.42 -41.22
C PHE A 44 14.40 19.94 -41.14
N VAL A 45 13.58 20.40 -40.20
CA VAL A 45 13.34 21.85 -39.99
C VAL A 45 14.61 22.58 -39.57
N MET A 46 15.40 22.01 -38.67
CA MET A 46 16.66 22.61 -38.22
C MET A 46 17.69 22.71 -39.34
N GLU A 47 17.77 21.72 -40.21
CA GLU A 47 18.63 21.77 -41.40
C GLU A 47 18.18 22.87 -42.38
N MET A 48 16.86 23.02 -42.57
CA MET A 48 16.28 24.09 -43.39
C MET A 48 16.53 25.49 -42.80
N LEU A 49 16.37 25.67 -41.49
CA LEU A 49 16.68 26.92 -40.79
C LEU A 49 18.16 27.29 -40.96
N LYS A 50 19.07 26.31 -40.83
CA LYS A 50 20.52 26.49 -41.06
C LYS A 50 20.86 26.85 -42.51
N SER A 51 20.09 26.34 -43.48
CA SER A 51 20.25 26.65 -44.89
C SER A 51 19.74 28.05 -45.30
N GLY A 52 19.06 28.78 -44.39
CA GLY A 52 18.52 30.11 -44.63
C GLY A 52 17.19 30.16 -45.40
N GLN A 53 16.65 29.01 -45.80
CA GLN A 53 15.34 28.90 -46.46
C GLN A 53 14.23 28.89 -45.39
N THR A 54 13.63 30.04 -45.05
CA THR A 54 12.64 30.11 -43.96
C THR A 54 11.26 30.60 -44.42
N ASN A 55 10.22 29.81 -44.09
CA ASN A 55 8.80 30.20 -44.15
C ASN A 55 8.18 30.02 -42.74
N PHE A 56 7.15 30.80 -42.41
CA PHE A 56 6.47 30.88 -41.10
C PHE A 56 6.06 29.50 -40.55
N ARG A 57 5.58 28.60 -41.41
CA ARG A 57 5.16 27.23 -41.04
C ARG A 57 6.26 26.42 -40.35
N TYR A 58 7.52 26.54 -40.79
CA TYR A 58 8.63 25.77 -40.24
C TYR A 58 9.15 26.32 -38.92
N ARG A 59 9.05 27.65 -38.71
CA ARG A 59 9.30 28.25 -37.40
C ARG A 59 8.27 27.80 -36.36
N GLY A 60 7.00 27.68 -36.76
CA GLY A 60 5.96 27.09 -35.90
C GLY A 60 6.29 25.66 -35.48
N LEU A 61 6.73 24.80 -36.42
CA LEU A 61 7.10 23.43 -36.11
C LEU A 61 8.34 23.32 -35.19
N ALA A 62 9.33 24.21 -35.36
CA ALA A 62 10.48 24.28 -34.44
C ALA A 62 10.05 24.65 -33.01
N MET A 63 9.18 25.65 -32.87
CA MET A 63 8.63 26.04 -31.56
C MET A 63 7.78 24.94 -30.92
N GLU A 64 6.97 24.22 -31.70
CA GLU A 64 6.20 23.07 -31.22
C GLU A 64 7.09 21.93 -30.73
N TYR A 65 8.20 21.64 -31.43
CA TYR A 65 9.17 20.64 -30.99
C TYR A 65 9.90 21.08 -29.72
N GLU A 66 10.36 22.33 -29.63
CA GLU A 66 10.98 22.86 -28.40
C GLU A 66 10.02 22.77 -27.22
N ALA A 67 8.76 23.18 -27.39
CA ALA A 67 7.73 23.05 -26.37
C ALA A 67 7.43 21.59 -25.98
N PHE A 68 7.46 20.67 -26.95
CA PHE A 68 7.32 19.24 -26.70
C PHE A 68 8.48 18.70 -25.86
N VAL A 69 9.74 19.05 -26.22
CA VAL A 69 10.93 18.64 -25.46
C VAL A 69 10.88 19.20 -24.04
N ASP A 70 10.50 20.47 -23.87
CA ASP A 70 10.36 21.09 -22.56
C ASP A 70 9.28 20.39 -21.72
N ALA A 71 8.12 20.09 -22.30
CA ALA A 71 7.06 19.35 -21.63
C ALA A 71 7.49 17.93 -21.23
N GLU A 72 8.26 17.24 -22.08
CA GLU A 72 8.84 15.94 -21.78
C GLU A 72 9.84 16.03 -20.63
N GLN A 73 10.70 17.05 -20.61
CA GLN A 73 11.63 17.27 -19.51
C GLN A 73 10.92 17.55 -18.19
N GLU A 74 9.87 18.37 -18.18
CA GLU A 74 9.09 18.64 -16.98
C GLU A 74 8.36 17.39 -16.48
N GLU A 75 7.83 16.57 -17.39
CA GLU A 75 7.23 15.30 -17.00
C GLU A 75 8.25 14.33 -16.41
N ILE A 76 9.45 14.20 -17.00
CA ILE A 76 10.55 13.42 -16.43
C ILE A 76 10.91 13.92 -15.04
N LYS A 77 11.08 15.25 -14.86
CA LYS A 77 11.38 15.85 -13.55
C LYS A 77 10.29 15.53 -12.54
N ARG A 78 9.01 15.60 -12.93
CA ARG A 78 7.86 15.24 -12.08
C ARG A 78 7.92 13.78 -11.66
N LEU A 79 8.08 12.85 -12.60
CA LEU A 79 8.16 11.42 -12.34
C LEU A 79 9.34 11.06 -11.43
N VAL A 80 10.52 11.63 -11.69
CA VAL A 80 11.72 11.46 -10.87
C VAL A 80 11.47 12.02 -9.46
N SER A 81 10.90 13.22 -9.34
CA SER A 81 10.61 13.84 -8.05
C SER A 81 9.64 12.99 -7.22
N ASN A 82 8.54 12.51 -7.82
CA ASN A 82 7.59 11.63 -7.13
C ASN A 82 8.26 10.34 -6.64
N THR A 83 9.07 9.71 -7.50
CA THR A 83 9.81 8.50 -7.16
C THR A 83 10.76 8.72 -5.99
N VAL A 84 11.54 9.80 -6.04
CA VAL A 84 12.51 10.17 -5.00
C VAL A 84 11.79 10.48 -3.68
N ASN A 85 10.67 11.20 -3.71
CA ASN A 85 9.89 11.51 -2.51
C ASN A 85 9.37 10.24 -1.82
N ALA A 86 8.79 9.31 -2.60
CA ALA A 86 8.33 8.02 -2.07
C ALA A 86 9.49 7.18 -1.53
N MET A 87 10.67 7.22 -2.16
CA MET A 87 11.87 6.55 -1.66
C MET A 87 12.38 7.17 -0.36
N GLN A 88 12.41 8.50 -0.24
CA GLN A 88 12.81 9.17 1.00
C GLN A 88 11.88 8.82 2.16
N LYS A 89 10.57 8.77 1.91
CA LYS A 89 9.58 8.28 2.87
C LYS A 89 9.86 6.84 3.28
N ALA A 90 10.20 5.96 2.33
CA ALA A 90 10.52 4.56 2.62
C ALA A 90 11.79 4.43 3.47
N ASP A 91 12.84 5.21 3.16
CA ASP A 91 14.10 5.23 3.92
C ASP A 91 13.88 5.52 5.41
N SER A 92 12.89 6.36 5.73
CA SER A 92 12.55 6.75 7.10
C SER A 92 11.80 5.67 7.90
N VAL A 93 11.20 4.68 7.24
CA VAL A 93 10.40 3.62 7.88
C VAL A 93 11.01 2.24 7.78
N VAL A 94 11.97 2.03 6.86
CA VAL A 94 12.68 0.77 6.68
C VAL A 94 13.56 0.44 7.88
N ASP A 95 13.41 -0.78 8.38
CA ASP A 95 14.38 -1.40 9.29
C ASP A 95 15.54 -2.00 8.48
N TRP A 96 16.58 -1.18 8.24
CA TRP A 96 17.76 -1.58 7.48
C TRP A 96 18.51 -2.79 8.06
N SER A 97 18.27 -3.15 9.33
CA SER A 97 18.88 -4.34 9.93
C SER A 97 18.34 -5.66 9.34
N LYS A 98 17.16 -5.62 8.71
CA LYS A 98 16.50 -6.77 8.07
C LYS A 98 16.78 -6.87 6.57
N VAL A 99 17.35 -5.83 5.96
CA VAL A 99 17.44 -5.71 4.51
C VAL A 99 18.65 -6.47 3.96
N ASP A 100 18.37 -7.40 3.05
CA ASP A 100 19.37 -8.04 2.19
C ASP A 100 19.14 -7.64 0.73
N LEU A 101 19.91 -6.66 0.25
CA LEU A 101 19.79 -6.13 -1.10
C LEU A 101 20.05 -7.17 -2.20
N SER A 102 20.75 -8.27 -1.90
CA SER A 102 20.99 -9.35 -2.87
C SER A 102 19.70 -10.12 -3.20
N ARG A 103 18.72 -10.07 -2.28
CA ARG A 103 17.41 -10.71 -2.43
C ARG A 103 16.33 -9.77 -2.98
N PHE A 104 16.67 -8.51 -3.24
CA PHE A 104 15.71 -7.53 -3.72
C PHE A 104 15.28 -7.81 -5.15
N ASN A 105 14.00 -8.10 -5.34
CA ASN A 105 13.44 -8.53 -6.61
C ASN A 105 13.51 -7.43 -7.69
N PRO A 106 14.27 -7.64 -8.80
CA PRO A 106 14.37 -6.67 -9.88
C PRO A 106 13.05 -6.36 -10.60
N GLU A 107 12.16 -7.34 -10.71
CA GLU A 107 10.84 -7.15 -11.34
C GLU A 107 9.96 -6.26 -10.48
N PHE A 108 9.91 -6.53 -9.17
CA PHE A 108 9.21 -5.67 -8.22
C PHE A 108 9.76 -4.25 -8.30
N ARG A 109 11.09 -4.07 -8.26
CA ARG A 109 11.73 -2.75 -8.36
C ARG A 109 11.26 -1.98 -9.60
N ARG A 110 11.29 -2.62 -10.79
CA ARG A 110 10.85 -1.96 -12.03
C ARG A 110 9.39 -1.56 -11.98
N ARG A 111 8.53 -2.46 -11.50
CA ARG A 111 7.10 -2.20 -11.39
C ARG A 111 6.81 -1.09 -10.38
N TRP A 112 7.43 -1.13 -9.21
CA TRP A 112 7.28 -0.10 -8.19
C TRP A 112 7.66 1.28 -8.70
N ILE A 113 8.80 1.40 -9.41
CA ILE A 113 9.22 2.69 -10.00
C ILE A 113 8.19 3.18 -11.03
N SER A 114 7.72 2.28 -11.90
CA SER A 114 6.72 2.64 -12.92
C SER A 114 5.42 3.16 -12.31
N GLU A 115 4.95 2.55 -11.22
CA GLU A 115 3.66 2.90 -10.63
C GLU A 115 3.80 4.09 -9.65
N ALA A 116 4.78 4.06 -8.74
CA ALA A 116 4.98 5.11 -7.74
C ALA A 116 5.37 6.47 -8.36
N SER A 117 6.08 6.46 -9.50
CA SER A 117 6.44 7.72 -10.21
C SER A 117 5.21 8.52 -10.66
N ASN A 118 4.09 7.85 -10.92
CA ASN A 118 2.84 8.47 -11.33
C ASN A 118 2.03 9.06 -10.14
N VAL A 119 2.45 8.82 -8.91
CA VAL A 119 1.72 9.22 -7.70
C VAL A 119 2.27 10.53 -7.15
N SER A 120 1.46 11.59 -7.23
CA SER A 120 1.77 12.91 -6.68
C SER A 120 1.08 13.20 -5.34
N ASP A 121 0.11 12.38 -4.93
CA ASP A 121 -0.59 12.54 -3.66
C ASP A 121 0.29 12.06 -2.49
N GLU A 122 0.49 12.91 -1.48
CA GLU A 122 1.42 12.60 -0.38
C GLU A 122 1.00 11.37 0.44
N THR A 123 -0.30 11.19 0.67
CA THR A 123 -0.84 10.05 1.43
C THR A 123 -0.63 8.75 0.67
N LEU A 124 -0.87 8.75 -0.64
CA LEU A 124 -0.59 7.59 -1.48
C LEU A 124 0.93 7.36 -1.61
N GLN A 125 1.77 8.40 -1.65
CA GLN A 125 3.23 8.23 -1.60
C GLN A 125 3.68 7.55 -0.31
N ASP A 126 3.04 7.81 0.83
CA ASP A 126 3.32 7.08 2.08
C ASP A 126 2.94 5.59 1.97
N LEU A 127 1.82 5.27 1.30
CA LEU A 127 1.45 3.88 1.03
C LEU A 127 2.52 3.19 0.19
N TRP A 128 2.94 3.82 -0.93
CA TRP A 128 3.98 3.29 -1.82
C TRP A 128 5.34 3.15 -1.14
N ALA A 129 5.69 4.09 -0.26
CA ALA A 129 6.89 4.04 0.56
C ALA A 129 6.91 2.81 1.48
N ARG A 130 5.78 2.54 2.15
CA ARG A 130 5.69 1.39 3.06
C ARG A 130 5.62 0.05 2.33
N LEU A 131 5.03 0.00 1.13
CA LEU A 131 5.11 -1.18 0.27
C LEU A 131 6.56 -1.48 -0.14
N LEU A 132 7.34 -0.45 -0.48
CA LEU A 132 8.78 -0.62 -0.75
C LEU A 132 9.51 -1.12 0.49
N ALA A 133 9.21 -0.56 1.65
CA ALA A 133 9.84 -0.96 2.91
C ALA A 133 9.57 -2.43 3.25
N GLY A 134 8.31 -2.87 3.15
CA GLY A 134 7.93 -4.26 3.41
C GLY A 134 8.64 -5.24 2.47
N GLU A 135 8.74 -4.92 1.18
CA GLU A 135 9.44 -5.78 0.22
C GLU A 135 10.97 -5.81 0.44
N LEU A 136 11.57 -4.69 0.90
CA LEU A 136 12.99 -4.65 1.24
C LEU A 136 13.31 -5.47 2.50
N GLU A 137 12.46 -5.39 3.52
CA GLU A 137 12.61 -6.12 4.79
C GLU A 137 12.27 -7.61 4.65
N SER A 138 11.27 -7.94 3.83
CA SER A 138 10.78 -9.28 3.60
C SER A 138 10.44 -9.47 2.11
N PRO A 139 11.43 -9.87 1.29
CA PRO A 139 11.22 -10.09 -0.14
C PRO A 139 10.10 -11.09 -0.43
N GLY A 140 9.17 -10.72 -1.30
CA GLY A 140 7.96 -11.49 -1.62
C GLY A 140 6.77 -11.21 -0.70
N SER A 141 6.86 -10.23 0.21
CA SER A 141 5.74 -9.81 1.06
C SER A 141 4.70 -8.99 0.30
N VAL A 142 5.07 -8.40 -0.84
CA VAL A 142 4.16 -7.62 -1.68
C VAL A 142 3.93 -8.33 -3.01
N SER A 143 2.70 -8.79 -3.22
CA SER A 143 2.29 -9.46 -4.44
C SER A 143 2.03 -8.49 -5.60
N ASN A 144 2.01 -9.06 -6.81
CA ASN A 144 1.61 -8.34 -8.02
C ASN A 144 0.16 -7.85 -7.95
N ASP A 145 -0.72 -8.54 -7.23
CA ASP A 145 -2.11 -8.14 -7.04
C ASP A 145 -2.20 -6.92 -6.12
N THR A 146 -1.43 -6.90 -5.03
CA THR A 146 -1.32 -5.75 -4.13
C THR A 146 -0.82 -4.50 -4.83
N MET A 147 0.20 -4.63 -5.70
CA MET A 147 0.70 -3.52 -6.51
C MET A 147 -0.37 -2.96 -7.47
N SER A 148 -1.20 -3.83 -8.06
CA SER A 148 -2.31 -3.39 -8.92
C SER A 148 -3.37 -2.63 -8.11
N ILE A 149 -3.73 -3.14 -6.93
CA ILE A 149 -4.73 -2.51 -6.06
C ILE A 149 -4.21 -1.15 -5.54
N ALA A 150 -2.95 -1.06 -5.15
CA ALA A 150 -2.33 0.17 -4.69
C ALA A 150 -2.28 1.24 -5.78
N ARG A 151 -2.01 0.86 -7.04
CA ARG A 151 -2.07 1.76 -8.20
C ARG A 151 -3.46 2.33 -8.40
N ASP A 152 -4.45 1.47 -8.30
CA ASP A 152 -5.83 1.87 -8.55
C ASP A 152 -6.42 2.61 -7.34
N MET A 153 -5.70 2.79 -6.22
CA MET A 153 -6.18 3.43 -4.98
C MET A 153 -6.36 4.95 -5.14
N ASN A 154 -7.34 5.52 -4.44
CA ASN A 154 -7.48 6.97 -4.26
C ASN A 154 -7.54 7.31 -2.76
N ARG A 155 -7.53 8.60 -2.43
CA ARG A 155 -7.53 9.06 -1.03
C ARG A 155 -8.71 8.52 -0.23
N GLU A 156 -9.93 8.66 -0.75
CA GLU A 156 -11.16 8.20 -0.10
C GLU A 156 -11.10 6.70 0.23
N ARG A 157 -10.68 5.85 -0.72
CA ARG A 157 -10.56 4.40 -0.47
C ARG A 157 -9.43 4.05 0.48
N ALA A 158 -8.33 4.79 0.45
CA ALA A 158 -7.24 4.60 1.40
C ALA A 158 -7.72 4.90 2.84
N GLU A 159 -8.53 5.94 3.03
CA GLU A 159 -9.13 6.31 4.32
C GLU A 159 -10.18 5.28 4.79
N GLU A 160 -11.04 4.80 3.88
CA GLU A 160 -12.00 3.72 4.16
C GLU A 160 -11.27 2.43 4.59
N PHE A 161 -10.23 2.05 3.85
CA PHE A 161 -9.45 0.86 4.16
C PHE A 161 -8.65 1.03 5.46
N GLN A 162 -8.12 2.22 5.75
CA GLN A 162 -7.48 2.53 7.03
C GLN A 162 -8.45 2.37 8.21
N THR A 163 -9.69 2.84 8.03
CA THR A 163 -10.74 2.68 9.04
C THR A 163 -11.02 1.19 9.30
N LEU A 164 -11.11 0.39 8.24
CA LEU A 164 -11.27 -1.06 8.35
C LEU A 164 -10.08 -1.72 9.07
N CYS A 165 -8.85 -1.40 8.68
CA CYS A 165 -7.64 -1.92 9.30
C CYS A 165 -7.57 -1.57 10.79
N SER A 166 -8.02 -0.38 11.17
CA SER A 166 -8.06 0.08 12.56
C SER A 166 -9.02 -0.75 13.44
N ALA A 167 -10.00 -1.40 12.81
CA ALA A 167 -11.02 -2.22 13.46
C ALA A 167 -10.67 -3.73 13.51
N ALA A 168 -9.54 -4.14 12.91
CA ALA A 168 -9.17 -5.55 12.81
C ALA A 168 -8.57 -6.12 14.10
N LEU A 169 -8.89 -7.39 14.37
CA LEU A 169 -8.16 -8.26 15.26
C LEU A 169 -7.04 -8.97 14.48
N CYS A 170 -5.87 -9.09 15.09
CA CYS A 170 -4.66 -9.66 14.50
C CYS A 170 -4.11 -10.80 15.35
N GLU A 171 -3.35 -11.70 14.72
CA GLU A 171 -2.53 -12.68 15.42
C GLU A 171 -1.32 -11.99 16.05
N SER A 172 -0.55 -12.75 16.85
CA SER A 172 0.67 -12.25 17.49
C SER A 172 1.76 -11.80 16.52
N ASP A 173 1.73 -12.28 15.28
CA ASP A 173 2.66 -11.88 14.21
C ASP A 173 2.20 -10.63 13.43
N GLY A 174 1.04 -10.05 13.81
CA GLY A 174 0.46 -8.89 13.15
C GLY A 174 -0.42 -9.20 11.93
N THR A 175 -0.60 -10.48 11.57
CA THR A 175 -1.49 -10.88 10.48
C THR A 175 -2.94 -10.58 10.85
N PRO A 176 -3.70 -9.84 10.02
CA PRO A 176 -5.09 -9.56 10.33
C PRO A 176 -5.93 -10.82 10.17
N ILE A 177 -6.78 -11.05 11.16
CA ILE A 177 -7.65 -12.21 11.26
C ILE A 177 -9.04 -11.84 10.74
N ILE A 178 -9.67 -10.85 11.37
CA ILE A 178 -11.08 -10.49 11.15
C ILE A 178 -11.36 -9.08 11.69
N VAL A 179 -12.33 -8.39 11.11
CA VAL A 179 -12.97 -7.20 11.71
C VAL A 179 -14.30 -7.64 12.32
N PRO A 180 -14.42 -7.77 13.66
CA PRO A 180 -15.67 -8.15 14.30
C PRO A 180 -16.82 -7.23 13.90
N SER A 181 -17.90 -7.85 13.45
CA SER A 181 -19.06 -7.12 12.91
C SER A 181 -19.83 -6.28 13.93
N CYS A 182 -19.65 -6.54 15.23
CA CYS A 182 -20.41 -5.92 16.31
C CYS A 182 -21.95 -5.99 16.08
N GLY A 183 -22.42 -7.06 15.44
CA GLY A 183 -23.79 -7.21 14.95
C GLY A 183 -23.84 -7.99 13.64
N HIS A 184 -24.56 -7.46 12.64
CA HIS A 184 -24.59 -8.04 11.30
C HIS A 184 -24.11 -7.01 10.26
N PRO A 185 -23.02 -7.27 9.50
CA PRO A 185 -22.49 -6.31 8.53
C PRO A 185 -23.52 -5.91 7.46
N GLY A 186 -24.34 -6.88 7.02
CA GLY A 186 -25.45 -6.63 6.07
C GLY A 186 -26.57 -5.74 6.62
N SER A 187 -26.58 -5.47 7.92
CA SER A 187 -27.53 -4.58 8.60
C SER A 187 -26.88 -3.27 9.06
N ASN A 188 -25.75 -2.87 8.48
CA ASN A 188 -25.02 -1.64 8.82
C ASN A 188 -24.54 -1.53 10.28
N SER A 189 -24.27 -2.66 10.96
CA SER A 189 -23.79 -2.60 12.35
C SER A 189 -22.47 -1.85 12.54
N LEU A 190 -21.68 -1.72 11.48
CA LEU A 190 -20.40 -1.03 11.48
C LEU A 190 -20.48 0.44 10.98
N GLU A 191 -21.64 0.90 10.52
CA GLU A 191 -21.86 2.27 10.04
C GLU A 191 -21.47 3.35 11.06
N PRO A 192 -21.77 3.22 12.37
CA PRO A 192 -21.34 4.21 13.38
C PRO A 192 -19.82 4.40 13.49
N TYR A 193 -19.03 3.48 12.94
CA TYR A 193 -17.58 3.48 12.98
C TYR A 193 -16.95 3.81 11.62
N GLY A 194 -17.73 4.34 10.67
CA GLY A 194 -17.27 4.71 9.34
C GLY A 194 -17.22 3.57 8.32
N LEU A 195 -17.82 2.42 8.66
CA LEU A 195 -17.81 1.21 7.83
C LEU A 195 -19.24 0.79 7.47
N SER A 196 -19.93 1.65 6.71
CA SER A 196 -21.27 1.33 6.20
C SER A 196 -21.23 0.16 5.20
N TYR A 197 -22.37 -0.45 4.92
CA TYR A 197 -22.48 -1.50 3.91
C TYR A 197 -21.92 -1.07 2.56
N ASP A 198 -22.17 0.18 2.13
CA ASP A 198 -21.65 0.70 0.87
C ASP A 198 -20.12 0.80 0.87
N VAL A 199 -19.52 1.22 1.99
CA VAL A 199 -18.06 1.22 2.17
C VAL A 199 -17.51 -0.20 2.07
N LEU A 200 -18.12 -1.16 2.77
CA LEU A 200 -17.70 -2.57 2.72
C LEU A 200 -17.84 -3.14 1.30
N MET A 201 -18.91 -2.83 0.58
CA MET A 201 -19.09 -3.24 -0.82
C MET A 201 -18.02 -2.65 -1.75
N ARG A 202 -17.64 -1.39 -1.57
CA ARG A 202 -16.53 -0.78 -2.31
C ARG A 202 -15.21 -1.50 -2.02
N LEU A 203 -14.89 -1.73 -0.75
CA LEU A 203 -13.67 -2.44 -0.36
C LEU A 203 -13.64 -3.88 -0.91
N ALA A 204 -14.78 -4.56 -0.93
CA ALA A 204 -14.92 -5.89 -1.51
C ALA A 204 -14.74 -5.88 -3.04
N HIS A 205 -15.33 -4.90 -3.73
CA HIS A 205 -15.16 -4.71 -5.17
C HIS A 205 -13.69 -4.48 -5.56
N HIS A 206 -12.95 -3.74 -4.73
CA HIS A 206 -11.51 -3.53 -4.88
C HIS A 206 -10.65 -4.71 -4.38
N ARG A 207 -11.28 -5.84 -4.02
CA ARG A 207 -10.60 -7.06 -3.60
C ARG A 207 -9.73 -6.86 -2.35
N LEU A 208 -10.08 -5.93 -1.47
CA LEU A 208 -9.41 -5.73 -0.18
C LEU A 208 -9.98 -6.64 0.91
N ILE A 209 -11.28 -6.93 0.81
CA ILE A 209 -11.99 -7.85 1.71
C ILE A 209 -12.71 -8.94 0.92
N VAL A 210 -12.98 -10.05 1.59
CA VAL A 210 -13.82 -11.13 1.06
C VAL A 210 -15.23 -10.56 0.87
N ASN A 211 -15.81 -10.77 -0.31
CA ASN A 211 -17.18 -10.36 -0.62
C ASN A 211 -18.22 -11.31 -0.04
N ASP A 212 -18.11 -11.57 1.26
CA ASP A 212 -19.04 -12.37 2.04
C ASP A 212 -19.31 -11.63 3.35
N MET A 213 -20.41 -10.88 3.38
CA MET A 213 -20.85 -10.12 4.57
C MET A 213 -21.36 -11.03 5.70
N THR A 214 -21.30 -12.35 5.51
CA THR A 214 -21.70 -13.37 6.49
C THR A 214 -20.51 -14.22 6.97
N SER A 215 -19.30 -13.83 6.59
CA SER A 215 -18.07 -14.50 6.98
C SER A 215 -17.90 -14.60 8.50
N TYR A 216 -17.21 -15.67 8.90
CA TYR A 216 -16.86 -15.92 10.29
C TYR A 216 -15.49 -16.61 10.36
N LEU A 217 -14.74 -16.30 11.40
CA LEU A 217 -13.55 -17.03 11.78
C LEU A 217 -13.95 -18.24 12.62
N THR A 218 -13.43 -19.43 12.30
CA THR A 218 -13.53 -20.63 13.16
C THR A 218 -12.23 -20.91 13.88
N PHE A 219 -12.31 -21.26 15.16
CA PHE A 219 -11.16 -21.70 15.93
C PHE A 219 -11.59 -22.63 17.06
N ASP A 220 -10.66 -23.49 17.47
CA ASP A 220 -10.83 -24.34 18.63
C ASP A 220 -10.42 -23.56 19.89
N VAL A 221 -11.31 -23.55 20.88
CA VAL A 221 -11.03 -22.90 22.17
C VAL A 221 -10.69 -23.99 23.17
N HIS A 222 -9.44 -23.97 23.62
CA HIS A 222 -9.00 -24.78 24.73
C HIS A 222 -9.11 -23.98 26.02
N ALA A 223 -9.61 -24.62 27.08
CA ALA A 223 -9.70 -23.98 28.40
C ALA A 223 -8.32 -23.48 28.91
N ASP A 224 -7.26 -24.21 28.56
CA ASP A 224 -5.89 -23.93 28.99
C ASP A 224 -5.12 -22.99 28.05
N HIS A 225 -5.55 -22.85 26.79
CA HIS A 225 -4.87 -22.05 25.77
C HIS A 225 -5.84 -21.00 25.23
N PRO A 226 -5.94 -19.83 25.89
CA PRO A 226 -6.82 -18.79 25.42
C PRO A 226 -6.29 -18.20 24.11
N LEU A 227 -7.20 -17.69 23.27
CA LEU A 227 -6.83 -17.04 22.03
C LEU A 227 -6.27 -15.64 22.35
N VAL A 228 -5.03 -15.39 21.94
CA VAL A 228 -4.40 -14.07 22.06
C VAL A 228 -4.61 -13.34 20.74
N VAL A 229 -5.21 -12.15 20.81
CA VAL A 229 -5.42 -11.28 19.66
C VAL A 229 -4.91 -9.88 19.95
N ALA A 230 -4.32 -9.25 18.95
CA ALA A 230 -3.98 -7.83 19.01
C ALA A 230 -5.04 -7.00 18.27
N GLN A 231 -5.37 -5.84 18.82
CA GLN A 231 -6.11 -4.79 18.13
C GLN A 231 -5.29 -3.52 18.27
N GLN A 232 -4.66 -3.08 17.17
CA GLN A 232 -3.75 -1.92 17.21
C GLN A 232 -2.59 -2.20 18.19
N GLU A 233 -2.37 -1.34 19.19
CA GLU A 233 -1.36 -1.52 20.24
C GLU A 233 -1.86 -2.31 21.46
N LEU A 234 -3.15 -2.72 21.45
CA LEU A 234 -3.77 -3.41 22.58
C LEU A 234 -3.80 -4.91 22.33
N THR A 235 -3.30 -5.69 23.29
CA THR A 235 -3.36 -7.15 23.24
C THR A 235 -4.41 -7.67 24.21
N TRP A 236 -5.23 -8.61 23.75
CA TRP A 236 -6.34 -9.20 24.49
C TRP A 236 -6.20 -10.71 24.54
N THR A 237 -6.54 -11.27 25.69
CA THR A 237 -6.78 -12.69 25.86
C THR A 237 -8.28 -12.93 25.78
N LEU A 238 -8.73 -13.69 24.79
CA LEU A 238 -10.13 -14.09 24.62
C LEU A 238 -10.36 -15.46 25.25
N ARG A 239 -11.30 -15.51 26.19
CA ARG A 239 -11.77 -16.73 26.86
C ARG A 239 -13.27 -16.86 26.72
N ARG A 240 -13.80 -18.07 26.77
CA ARG A 240 -15.25 -18.29 26.75
C ARG A 240 -15.80 -18.29 28.18
N SER A 241 -16.85 -17.52 28.46
CA SER A 241 -17.33 -17.30 29.83
C SER A 241 -17.97 -18.53 30.49
N GLN A 242 -18.32 -19.57 29.73
CA GLN A 242 -18.97 -20.80 30.22
C GLN A 242 -18.15 -22.09 30.00
N ASP A 243 -16.83 -22.01 29.89
CA ASP A 243 -16.01 -23.22 29.81
C ASP A 243 -15.84 -23.87 31.19
N ASN A 244 -16.66 -24.88 31.47
CA ASN A 244 -16.49 -25.82 32.60
C ASN A 244 -15.27 -26.77 32.38
N GLY A 245 -14.16 -26.27 31.83
CA GLY A 245 -12.96 -27.06 31.54
C GLY A 245 -13.07 -28.02 30.36
N ARG A 246 -14.01 -27.82 29.41
CA ARG A 246 -14.15 -28.65 28.21
C ARG A 246 -13.78 -27.88 26.95
N THR A 247 -12.92 -28.44 26.11
CA THR A 247 -12.62 -27.91 24.77
C THR A 247 -13.91 -27.88 23.93
N ARG A 248 -14.25 -26.71 23.36
CA ARG A 248 -15.35 -26.58 22.41
C ARG A 248 -14.80 -26.39 21.00
N LYS A 249 -15.14 -27.34 20.13
CA LYS A 249 -14.85 -27.27 18.70
C LYS A 249 -15.78 -26.28 18.01
N ASP A 250 -15.30 -25.67 16.93
CA ASP A 250 -16.05 -24.79 16.02
C ASP A 250 -16.61 -23.51 16.65
N SER A 251 -15.85 -22.87 17.54
CA SER A 251 -16.22 -21.53 18.01
C SER A 251 -16.08 -20.52 16.86
N ARG A 252 -16.97 -19.51 16.82
CA ARG A 252 -17.07 -18.56 15.71
C ARG A 252 -17.06 -17.13 16.19
N ILE A 253 -16.32 -16.27 15.49
CA ILE A 253 -16.46 -14.81 15.57
C ILE A 253 -16.89 -14.33 14.18
N ARG A 254 -18.01 -13.59 14.10
CA ARG A 254 -18.54 -13.07 12.84
C ARG A 254 -17.93 -11.73 12.49
N GLY A 255 -17.64 -11.52 11.22
CA GLY A 255 -16.99 -10.29 10.80
C GLY A 255 -16.52 -10.31 9.37
N VAL A 256 -15.79 -9.26 9.03
CA VAL A 256 -15.24 -9.04 7.69
C VAL A 256 -13.84 -9.65 7.62
N LEU A 257 -13.58 -10.46 6.60
CA LEU A 257 -12.28 -11.08 6.35
C LEU A 257 -11.52 -10.33 5.25
N PHE A 258 -10.20 -10.29 5.36
CA PHE A 258 -9.31 -9.72 4.34
C PHE A 258 -9.02 -10.75 3.24
N THR A 259 -8.89 -10.27 1.99
CA THR A 259 -8.26 -11.07 0.92
C THR A 259 -6.74 -11.16 1.16
N PRO A 260 -5.99 -12.03 0.45
CA PRO A 260 -4.53 -12.04 0.53
C PRO A 260 -3.90 -10.65 0.31
N ALA A 261 -4.31 -9.93 -0.73
CA ALA A 261 -3.80 -8.57 -0.99
C ALA A 261 -4.23 -7.57 0.09
N GLY A 262 -5.44 -7.73 0.66
CA GLY A 262 -5.88 -6.96 1.82
C GLY A 262 -5.00 -7.19 3.04
N LYS A 263 -4.52 -8.42 3.28
CA LYS A 263 -3.57 -8.72 4.37
C LYS A 263 -2.20 -8.09 4.15
N GLU A 264 -1.70 -8.13 2.92
CA GLU A 264 -0.42 -7.49 2.55
C GLU A 264 -0.49 -5.97 2.74
N LEU A 265 -1.58 -5.32 2.28
CA LEU A 265 -1.79 -3.89 2.50
C LEU A 265 -2.03 -3.55 3.97
N PHE A 266 -2.72 -4.42 4.71
CA PHE A 266 -2.93 -4.24 6.13
C PHE A 266 -1.61 -4.07 6.87
N ALA A 267 -0.57 -4.85 6.53
CA ALA A 267 0.73 -4.78 7.20
C ALA A 267 1.34 -3.36 7.14
N VAL A 268 1.17 -2.67 6.01
CA VAL A 268 1.76 -1.35 5.77
C VAL A 268 0.85 -0.18 6.21
N VAL A 269 -0.46 -0.35 6.24
CA VAL A 269 -1.39 0.73 6.62
C VAL A 269 -1.22 1.13 8.08
N GLN A 270 -1.18 2.43 8.36
CA GLN A 270 -1.21 2.95 9.74
C GLN A 270 -2.59 2.74 10.36
N LYS A 271 -2.65 2.26 11.60
CA LYS A 271 -3.91 2.03 12.33
C LYS A 271 -4.18 3.21 13.27
N ILE A 272 -5.43 3.69 13.28
CA ILE A 272 -5.88 4.84 14.08
C ILE A 272 -6.83 4.36 15.18
N PRO A 273 -6.54 4.60 16.46
CA PRO A 273 -7.43 4.22 17.57
C PRO A 273 -8.86 4.73 17.42
N ASN A 274 -9.83 3.81 17.54
CA ASN A 274 -11.26 4.12 17.62
C ASN A 274 -11.85 3.50 18.90
N PRO A 275 -11.81 4.23 20.03
CA PRO A 275 -12.30 3.72 21.32
C PRO A 275 -13.79 3.33 21.31
N ALA A 276 -14.60 4.02 20.51
CA ALA A 276 -16.03 3.71 20.38
C ALA A 276 -16.25 2.35 19.72
N TYR A 277 -15.47 2.03 18.68
CA TYR A 277 -15.48 0.70 18.07
C TYR A 277 -14.95 -0.36 19.04
N THR A 278 -13.80 -0.11 19.69
CA THR A 278 -13.24 -1.08 20.64
C THR A 278 -14.22 -1.41 21.77
N ALA A 279 -14.92 -0.42 22.33
CA ALA A 279 -15.95 -0.65 23.35
C ALA A 279 -17.11 -1.52 22.83
N ALA A 280 -17.59 -1.25 21.62
CA ALA A 280 -18.67 -2.01 21.00
C ALA A 280 -18.26 -3.44 20.64
N MET A 281 -17.04 -3.62 20.15
CA MET A 281 -16.44 -4.93 19.89
C MET A 281 -16.38 -5.76 21.17
N LEU A 282 -15.86 -5.22 22.26
CA LEU A 282 -15.77 -5.91 23.55
C LEU A 282 -17.16 -6.29 24.08
N LYS A 283 -18.15 -5.41 23.92
CA LYS A 283 -19.54 -5.67 24.28
C LYS A 283 -20.14 -6.80 23.44
N ALA A 284 -19.97 -6.76 22.11
CA ALA A 284 -20.49 -7.78 21.21
C ALA A 284 -19.85 -9.15 21.49
N LEU A 285 -18.54 -9.18 21.74
CA LEU A 285 -17.84 -10.38 22.18
C LEU A 285 -18.43 -10.94 23.48
N ALA A 286 -18.71 -10.08 24.47
CA ALA A 286 -19.35 -10.49 25.72
C ALA A 286 -20.76 -11.06 25.53
N GLU A 287 -21.57 -10.46 24.65
CA GLU A 287 -22.91 -10.96 24.30
C GLU A 287 -22.85 -12.32 23.57
N GLU A 288 -21.79 -12.58 22.81
CA GLU A 288 -21.51 -13.88 22.19
C GLU A 288 -20.89 -14.91 23.17
N GLY A 289 -20.70 -14.52 24.44
CA GLY A 289 -20.18 -15.38 25.51
C GLY A 289 -18.66 -15.41 25.64
N TRP A 290 -17.98 -14.37 25.16
CA TRP A 290 -16.53 -14.19 25.27
C TRP A 290 -16.16 -13.17 26.35
N THR A 291 -15.21 -13.52 27.20
CA THR A 291 -14.53 -12.61 28.11
C THR A 291 -13.20 -12.20 27.48
N ALA A 292 -13.05 -10.92 27.15
CA ALA A 292 -11.80 -10.32 26.73
C ALA A 292 -11.09 -9.69 27.94
N THR A 293 -9.86 -10.11 28.22
CA THR A 293 -9.02 -9.52 29.28
C THR A 293 -7.77 -8.91 28.67
N PRO A 294 -7.45 -7.63 28.96
CA PRO A 294 -6.26 -6.99 28.42
C PRO A 294 -5.00 -7.63 28.99
N ILE A 295 -3.98 -7.82 28.15
CA ILE A 295 -2.64 -8.19 28.57
C ILE A 295 -1.90 -6.87 28.80
N SER A 296 -1.60 -6.54 30.06
CA SER A 296 -0.69 -5.42 30.35
C SER A 296 0.70 -5.79 29.83
N MET A 297 1.17 -5.11 28.78
CA MET A 297 2.58 -5.19 28.42
C MET A 297 3.37 -4.59 29.58
N SER A 298 4.13 -5.42 30.31
CA SER A 298 5.16 -4.92 31.20
C SER A 298 6.17 -4.16 30.33
N SER A 299 6.18 -2.84 30.49
CA SER A 299 7.17 -1.90 29.95
C SER A 299 8.59 -2.35 30.22
#